data_AF-A0A382JNQ2-F1
#
_entry.id   AF-A0A382JNQ2-F1
#
_cell.length_a   1.000
_cell.length_b   1.000
_cell.length_c   1.000
_cell.angle_alpha   90.00
_cell.angle_beta   90.00
_cell.angle_gamma   90.00
#
_symmetry.space_group_name_H-M   'P 1'
#
loop_
_entity.id
_entity.type
_entity.pdbx_description
1 polymer ?
#
loop_
_entity_poly.entity_id
_entity_poly.type
_entity_poly.pdbx_seq_one_letter_code
_entity_poly.pdbx_strand_id
1 'polypeptide(L)'
;MIKSSILISFLFFNQIAIAEDWSAYVYPPSSEARYIGRFETKKDCQAKAECYIEKANKGFLLGILFAKKIKPTSYQCTLTEQNETEKELKEAKKWTGKFIFGLTDESCAL
;
A
#
# COMPACT_ATOMS: atom_id res chain seq x y z
N MET A 1 -18.97 -55.60 -7.29
CA MET A 1 -17.53 -55.31 -7.50
C MET A 1 -17.36 -53.80 -7.58
N ILE A 2 -16.55 -53.26 -6.67
CA ILE A 2 -16.29 -51.84 -6.47
C ILE A 2 -15.37 -51.34 -7.60
N LYS A 3 -15.78 -50.32 -8.34
CA LYS A 3 -14.90 -49.34 -8.99
C LYS A 3 -15.57 -47.98 -8.83
N SER A 4 -15.54 -47.48 -7.60
CA SER A 4 -14.61 -46.43 -7.16
C SER A 4 -14.94 -45.11 -7.83
N SER A 5 -15.76 -44.36 -7.10
CA SER A 5 -15.93 -42.92 -7.19
C SER A 5 -14.59 -42.23 -7.42
N ILE A 6 -14.52 -41.46 -8.51
CA ILE A 6 -13.63 -40.31 -8.56
C ILE A 6 -14.57 -39.13 -8.74
N LEU A 7 -15.20 -38.75 -7.62
CA LEU A 7 -15.89 -37.48 -7.53
C LEU A 7 -14.79 -36.41 -7.63
N ILE A 8 -14.84 -35.72 -8.75
CA ILE A 8 -13.93 -34.67 -9.19
C ILE A 8 -13.66 -33.70 -8.03
N SER A 9 -12.37 -33.47 -7.78
CA SER A 9 -11.82 -32.52 -6.80
C SER A 9 -12.52 -31.16 -6.85
N PHE A 10 -13.46 -30.94 -5.95
CA PHE A 10 -13.93 -29.61 -5.53
C PHE A 10 -13.40 -29.27 -4.13
N LEU A 11 -12.21 -29.79 -3.79
CA LEU A 11 -11.50 -29.46 -2.58
C LEU A 11 -10.48 -28.36 -2.89
N PHE A 12 -10.78 -27.17 -2.36
CA PHE A 12 -9.84 -26.07 -2.13
C PHE A 12 -9.43 -25.14 -3.29
N PHE A 13 -10.37 -24.71 -4.12
CA PHE A 13 -10.31 -23.31 -4.56
C PHE A 13 -10.99 -22.44 -3.49
N ASN A 14 -10.41 -22.43 -2.28
CA ASN A 14 -10.40 -21.17 -1.54
C ASN A 14 -9.65 -20.24 -2.48
N GLN A 15 -10.39 -19.39 -3.17
CA GLN A 15 -9.83 -18.23 -3.83
C GLN A 15 -9.06 -17.52 -2.72
N ILE A 16 -7.75 -17.78 -2.62
CA ILE A 16 -6.81 -16.83 -2.06
C ILE A 16 -7.08 -15.63 -2.96
N ALA A 17 -7.97 -14.74 -2.53
CA ALA A 17 -8.10 -13.43 -3.11
C ALA A 17 -6.74 -12.79 -2.81
N ILE A 18 -5.80 -13.03 -3.72
CA ILE A 18 -4.52 -12.35 -3.79
C ILE A 18 -4.92 -10.93 -4.14
N ALA A 19 -5.33 -10.18 -3.12
CA ALA A 19 -5.37 -8.73 -3.21
C ALA A 19 -3.89 -8.35 -3.29
N GLU A 20 -3.45 -8.11 -4.52
CA GLU A 20 -2.12 -7.61 -4.82
C GLU A 20 -2.04 -6.16 -4.34
N ASP A 21 -1.83 -6.00 -3.04
CA ASP A 21 -1.77 -4.68 -2.44
C ASP A 21 -0.43 -3.99 -2.77
N TRP A 22 -0.50 -2.71 -3.09
CA TRP A 22 0.62 -1.86 -3.47
C TRP A 22 1.09 -1.03 -2.30
N SER A 23 2.37 -1.17 -1.94
CA SER A 23 3.01 -0.38 -0.90
C SER A 23 3.67 0.86 -1.50
N ALA A 24 3.41 2.02 -0.92
CA ALA A 24 3.98 3.30 -1.36
C ALA A 24 5.13 3.73 -0.45
N TYR A 25 6.22 4.15 -1.10
CA TYR A 25 7.39 4.73 -0.45
C TYR A 25 7.71 6.07 -1.10
N VAL A 26 8.03 7.09 -0.31
CA VAL A 26 8.53 8.38 -0.80
C VAL A 26 10.00 8.55 -0.43
N TYR A 27 10.77 9.22 -1.30
CA TYR A 27 12.22 9.39 -1.15
C TYR A 27 12.56 10.86 -0.96
N PRO A 28 12.80 11.30 0.28
CA PRO A 28 13.24 12.66 0.57
C PRO A 28 14.72 12.85 0.19
N PRO A 29 15.17 14.10 -0.06
CA PRO A 29 16.50 14.35 -0.62
C PRO A 29 17.70 13.98 0.27
N SER A 30 17.49 13.71 1.56
CA SER A 30 18.57 13.52 2.54
C SER A 30 18.20 12.52 3.62
N SER A 31 17.23 11.65 3.38
CA SER A 31 16.83 10.62 4.33
C SER A 31 16.51 9.32 3.63
N GLU A 32 16.40 8.27 4.43
CA GLU A 32 15.87 6.98 3.98
C GLU A 32 14.44 7.12 3.44
N ALA A 33 14.06 6.12 2.64
CA ALA A 33 12.71 5.98 2.11
C ALA A 33 11.70 5.96 3.27
N ARG A 34 10.57 6.64 3.07
CA ARG A 34 9.47 6.66 4.03
C ARG A 34 8.31 5.87 3.47
N TYR A 35 7.92 4.82 4.15
CA TYR A 35 6.67 4.12 3.88
C TYR A 35 5.50 5.02 4.24
N ILE A 36 4.53 5.17 3.33
CA ILE A 36 3.38 6.07 3.53
C ILE A 36 2.04 5.34 3.58
N GLY A 37 1.97 4.08 3.11
CA GLY A 37 0.75 3.29 3.18
C GLY A 37 0.70 2.16 2.16
N ARG A 38 -0.37 1.37 2.26
CA ARG A 38 -0.72 0.25 1.37
C ARG A 38 -2.06 0.55 0.70
N PHE A 39 -2.18 0.20 -0.57
CA PHE A 39 -3.29 0.58 -1.45
C PHE A 39 -3.70 -0.59 -2.34
N GLU A 40 -4.99 -0.71 -2.63
CA GLU A 40 -5.51 -1.84 -3.41
C GLU A 40 -5.04 -1.83 -4.87
N THR A 41 -4.74 -0.66 -5.43
CA THR A 41 -4.34 -0.54 -6.83
C THR A 41 -3.08 0.30 -6.98
N LYS A 42 -2.27 -0.02 -8.02
CA LYS A 42 -1.11 0.78 -8.39
C LYS A 42 -1.46 2.24 -8.63
N LYS A 43 -2.58 2.50 -9.31
CA LYS A 43 -3.03 3.86 -9.63
C LYS A 43 -3.31 4.66 -8.36
N ASP A 44 -4.01 4.05 -7.41
CA ASP A 44 -4.30 4.68 -6.13
C ASP A 44 -3.01 4.95 -5.33
N CYS A 45 -2.11 3.96 -5.28
CA CYS A 45 -0.78 4.12 -4.69
C CYS A 45 -0.02 5.34 -5.24
N GLN A 46 0.00 5.51 -6.57
CA GLN A 46 0.69 6.63 -7.23
C GLN A 46 0.04 7.97 -6.89
N ALA A 47 -1.29 8.07 -7.01
CA ALA A 47 -2.02 9.30 -6.71
C ALA A 47 -1.84 9.73 -5.25
N LYS A 48 -1.86 8.76 -4.33
CA LYS A 48 -1.64 8.98 -2.91
C LYS A 48 -0.21 9.42 -2.59
N ALA A 49 0.79 8.83 -3.25
CA ALA A 49 2.18 9.27 -3.10
C ALA A 49 2.42 10.68 -3.63
N GLU A 50 1.81 11.05 -4.75
CA GLU A 50 1.89 12.39 -5.31
C GLU A 50 1.24 13.43 -4.39
N CYS A 51 0.03 13.14 -3.91
CA CYS A 51 -0.64 13.99 -2.92
C CYS A 51 0.20 14.17 -1.66
N TYR A 52 0.80 13.08 -1.14
CA TYR A 52 1.68 13.15 0.02
C TYR A 52 2.84 14.14 -0.20
N ILE A 53 3.54 14.02 -1.33
CA ILE A 53 4.66 14.92 -1.67
C ILE A 53 4.19 16.37 -1.76
N GLU A 54 3.05 16.61 -2.40
CA GLU A 54 2.49 17.95 -2.53
C GLU A 54 2.16 18.58 -1.17
N LYS A 55 1.46 17.84 -0.30
CA LYS A 55 1.05 18.32 1.03
C LYS A 55 2.26 18.51 1.94
N ALA A 56 3.22 17.58 1.92
CA ALA A 56 4.47 17.70 2.66
C ALA A 56 5.28 18.94 2.24
N ASN A 57 5.36 19.23 0.94
CA ASN A 57 6.06 20.40 0.42
C ASN A 57 5.32 21.73 0.67
N LYS A 58 4.00 21.70 0.83
CA LYS A 58 3.16 22.86 1.19
C LYS A 58 3.17 23.18 2.69
N GLY A 59 3.81 22.36 3.52
CA GLY A 59 3.98 22.62 4.96
C GLY A 59 2.81 22.19 5.85
N PHE A 60 1.85 21.43 5.33
CA PHE A 60 0.79 20.82 6.16
C PHE A 60 1.39 19.67 6.98
N LEU A 61 1.60 19.90 8.29
CA LEU A 61 2.07 18.95 9.34
C LEU A 61 3.42 18.21 9.12
N LEU A 62 3.88 18.07 7.88
CA LEU A 62 4.98 17.21 7.44
C LEU A 62 6.21 17.99 6.93
N GLY A 63 6.07 19.30 6.68
CA GLY A 63 7.18 20.15 6.22
C GLY A 63 8.35 20.22 7.21
N ILE A 64 8.12 19.89 8.48
CA ILE A 64 9.15 19.84 9.53
C ILE A 64 10.00 18.55 9.43
N LEU A 65 9.43 17.43 8.95
CA LEU A 65 10.15 16.16 8.84
C LEU A 65 11.14 16.13 7.67
N PHE A 66 10.96 17.00 6.67
CA PHE A 66 11.82 17.07 5.50
C PHE A 66 12.46 18.45 5.43
N ALA A 67 13.71 18.55 5.89
CA ALA A 67 14.53 19.77 5.85
C ALA A 67 14.66 20.39 4.43
N LYS A 68 14.29 19.64 3.39
CA LYS A 68 14.26 20.04 1.99
C LYS A 68 12.99 19.50 1.33
N LYS A 69 12.47 20.24 0.36
CA LYS A 69 11.34 19.81 -0.46
C LYS A 69 11.63 18.47 -1.15
N ILE A 70 10.66 17.56 -1.09
CA ILE A 70 10.70 16.30 -1.82
C ILE A 70 10.48 16.59 -3.31
N LYS A 71 11.30 16.03 -4.18
CA LYS A 71 11.14 16.21 -5.64
C LYS A 71 9.81 15.58 -6.09
N PRO A 72 9.05 16.18 -7.02
CA PRO A 72 7.93 15.51 -7.66
C PRO A 72 8.36 14.16 -8.22
N THR A 73 7.44 13.19 -8.22
CA THR A 73 7.67 11.81 -8.66
C THR A 73 8.77 11.05 -7.91
N SER A 74 9.27 11.57 -6.78
CA SER A 74 10.26 10.90 -5.92
C SER A 74 9.57 9.88 -5.00
N TYR A 75 8.94 8.89 -5.60
CA TYR A 75 8.22 7.82 -4.92
C TYR A 75 8.34 6.49 -5.68
N GLN A 76 8.04 5.40 -4.99
CA GLN A 76 7.95 4.07 -5.56
C GLN A 76 6.69 3.38 -5.02
N CYS A 77 5.97 2.75 -5.94
CA CYS A 77 4.87 1.85 -5.63
C CYS A 77 5.32 0.43 -5.97
N THR A 78 5.47 -0.42 -4.96
CA THR A 78 5.86 -1.82 -5.11
C THR A 78 4.71 -2.74 -4.77
N LEU A 79 4.56 -3.81 -5.55
CA LEU A 79 3.76 -4.95 -5.13
C LEU A 79 4.30 -5.45 -3.79
N THR A 80 3.40 -5.64 -2.82
CA THR A 80 3.79 -6.19 -1.53
C THR A 80 4.01 -7.69 -1.68
N GLU A 81 5.26 -8.15 -1.56
CA GLU A 81 5.58 -9.58 -1.64
C GLU A 81 5.05 -10.34 -0.41
N GLN A 82 4.56 -11.55 -0.65
CA GLN A 82 3.78 -12.40 0.26
C GLN A 82 4.59 -13.05 1.41
N ASN A 83 5.64 -12.41 1.90
CA ASN A 83 6.41 -12.93 3.04
C ASN A 83 5.77 -12.60 4.41
N GLU A 84 4.57 -12.02 4.41
CA GLU A 84 3.79 -11.73 5.61
C GLU A 84 2.94 -12.94 6.01
N THR A 85 2.88 -13.23 7.32
CA THR A 85 1.97 -14.23 7.87
C THR A 85 0.50 -13.81 7.67
N GLU A 86 -0.42 -14.76 7.68
CA GLU A 86 -1.87 -14.47 7.53
C GLU A 86 -2.37 -13.45 8.57
N LYS A 87 -1.83 -13.48 9.79
CA LYS A 87 -2.14 -12.53 10.85
C LYS A 87 -1.67 -11.11 10.50
N GLU A 88 -0.46 -10.98 9.94
CA GLU A 88 0.10 -9.70 9.50
C GLU A 88 -0.66 -9.14 8.31
N LEU A 89 -1.01 -9.98 7.33
CA LEU A 89 -1.85 -9.59 6.19
C LEU A 89 -3.22 -9.09 6.64
N LYS A 90 -3.87 -9.80 7.58
CA LYS A 90 -5.18 -9.41 8.11
C LYS A 90 -5.12 -8.09 8.88
N GLU A 91 -4.02 -7.83 9.56
CA GLU A 91 -3.81 -6.55 10.24
C GLU A 91 -3.52 -5.43 9.23
N ALA A 92 -2.62 -5.64 8.27
CA ALA A 92 -2.28 -4.67 7.23
C ALA A 92 -3.50 -4.25 6.39
N LYS A 93 -4.42 -5.18 6.09
CA LYS A 93 -5.69 -4.86 5.41
C LYS A 93 -6.56 -3.85 6.16
N LYS A 94 -6.53 -3.82 7.51
CA LYS A 94 -7.28 -2.81 8.28
C LYS A 94 -6.74 -1.39 8.12
N TRP A 95 -5.49 -1.29 7.68
CA TRP A 95 -4.73 -0.06 7.49
C TRP A 95 -4.54 0.31 6.02
N THR A 96 -5.00 -0.52 5.08
CA THR A 96 -4.99 -0.21 3.65
C THR A 96 -5.89 1.00 3.38
N GLY A 97 -5.41 1.96 2.59
CA GLY A 97 -6.08 3.26 2.36
C GLY A 97 -5.98 4.26 3.53
N LYS A 98 -5.51 3.84 4.72
CA LYS A 98 -5.26 4.73 5.86
C LYS A 98 -3.79 5.14 5.84
N PHE A 99 -3.50 6.35 5.37
CA PHE A 99 -2.12 6.79 5.24
C PHE A 99 -1.49 7.00 6.61
N ILE A 100 -0.18 6.81 6.65
CA ILE A 100 0.62 7.17 7.81
C ILE A 100 0.78 8.70 7.82
N PHE A 101 0.72 9.30 9.02
CA PHE A 101 0.87 10.73 9.29
C PHE A 101 -0.36 11.64 9.06
N GLY A 102 -1.58 11.12 9.18
CA GLY A 102 -2.79 11.95 9.26
C GLY A 102 -3.24 12.57 7.94
N LEU A 103 -2.64 12.17 6.82
CA LEU A 103 -3.24 12.34 5.50
C LEU A 103 -4.28 11.23 5.35
N THR A 104 -5.55 11.57 5.22
CA THR A 104 -6.60 10.58 4.96
C THR A 104 -6.92 10.59 3.47
N ASP A 105 -7.75 9.64 3.04
CA ASP A 105 -8.34 9.72 1.70
C ASP A 105 -9.01 11.06 1.44
N GLU A 106 -9.65 11.64 2.46
CA GLU A 106 -10.27 12.98 2.39
C GLU A 106 -9.23 14.10 2.20
N SER A 107 -8.06 14.01 2.84
CA SER A 107 -6.97 14.98 2.66
C SER A 107 -6.41 15.01 1.23
N CYS A 108 -6.62 13.90 0.50
CA CYS A 108 -6.14 13.65 -0.86
C CYS A 108 -7.30 13.37 -1.85
N ALA A 109 -8.53 13.68 -1.47
CA ALA A 109 -9.67 13.68 -2.37
C ALA A 109 -9.62 14.99 -3.19
N LEU A 110 -9.75 14.85 -4.51
CA LEU A 110 -9.89 15.97 -5.44
C LEU A 110 -11.25 16.65 -5.28
#